data_AF-A0A847EPE3-F1
#
_entry.id   AF-A0A847EPE3-F1
#
_cell.length_a   1.000
_cell.length_b   1.000
_cell.length_c   1.000
_cell.angle_alpha   90.00
_cell.angle_beta   90.00
_cell.angle_gamma   90.00
#
_symmetry.space_group_name_H-M   'P 1'
#
loop_
_entity.id
_entity.type
_entity.pdbx_description
1 polymer ?
#
loop_
_entity_poly.entity_id
_entity_poly.type
_entity_poly.pdbx_seq_one_letter_code
_entity_poly.pdbx_strand_id
1 'polypeptide(L)'
;MDLLIAAISWDPGFRGFLTVVLGACILAGSVYLILATNSGPRLGFLLTLTALAGWMTIMGLVWSMYGIGYQGRVAEWKIEEIVYGDLDASGTDGVEAIPDRSDMPSAEEIRALIDGNDALLAQFPDDPTRRAPQVGDLISVDPAVAEDPLIASLLDVDGWHLLGSADGQTGEAVASASAYLTEERALFESSSDFVVLDAWSRGGKDSRSDDSLLGRAGFKVKRIVTWPLGHPTHHAVVRVQAVVPTESVDGAPPPTPVADETQPVVSVVMVRDLGTRRGPAFFTMAASAVVFAICCNSLHRRDKLVAAARAAEG
;
A
#
# COMPACT_ATOMS: atom_id res chain seq x y z
N MET A 1 -38.04 12.19 -22.07
CA MET A 1 -37.99 13.60 -21.64
C MET A 1 -37.13 13.76 -20.39
N ASP A 2 -37.03 12.70 -19.58
CA ASP A 2 -36.29 12.66 -18.31
C ASP A 2 -34.77 12.74 -18.45
N LEU A 3 -34.19 12.16 -19.51
CA LEU A 3 -32.73 12.22 -19.77
C LEU A 3 -32.22 13.65 -20.02
N LEU A 4 -33.04 14.47 -20.69
CA LEU A 4 -32.71 15.85 -21.05
C LEU A 4 -32.84 16.81 -19.85
N ILE A 5 -33.81 16.55 -18.97
CA ILE A 5 -34.02 17.31 -17.74
C ILE A 5 -32.97 16.93 -16.68
N ALA A 6 -32.58 15.66 -16.59
CA ALA A 6 -31.49 15.20 -15.72
C ALA A 6 -30.12 15.81 -16.10
N ALA A 7 -29.86 16.06 -17.39
CA ALA A 7 -28.63 16.71 -17.85
C ALA A 7 -28.50 18.18 -17.41
N ILE A 8 -29.63 18.84 -17.18
CA ILE A 8 -29.72 20.25 -16.71
C ILE A 8 -29.73 20.30 -15.18
N SER A 9 -30.18 19.24 -14.52
CA SER A 9 -30.09 19.11 -13.07
C SER A 9 -28.63 19.02 -12.61
N TRP A 10 -28.29 19.69 -11.52
CA TRP A 10 -26.92 19.75 -10.98
C TRP A 10 -26.58 18.47 -10.21
N ASP A 11 -26.78 17.31 -10.83
CA ASP A 11 -26.39 16.00 -10.26
C ASP A 11 -24.95 15.67 -10.71
N PRO A 12 -23.98 15.63 -9.79
CA PRO A 12 -22.59 15.32 -10.10
C PRO A 12 -22.42 13.94 -10.76
N GLY A 13 -23.23 12.95 -10.38
CA GLY A 13 -23.12 11.58 -10.90
C GLY A 13 -23.51 11.49 -12.37
N PHE A 14 -24.64 12.09 -12.73
CA PHE A 14 -25.14 12.08 -14.10
C PHE A 14 -24.24 12.88 -15.06
N ARG A 15 -23.73 14.04 -14.61
CA ARG A 15 -22.80 14.85 -15.40
C ARG A 15 -21.48 14.14 -15.64
N GLY A 16 -20.95 13.42 -14.64
CA GLY A 16 -19.75 12.61 -14.78
C GLY A 16 -19.90 11.56 -15.87
N PHE A 17 -20.98 10.78 -15.83
CA PHE A 17 -21.28 9.78 -16.86
C PHE A 17 -21.41 10.39 -18.26
N LEU A 18 -22.22 11.45 -18.41
CA LEU A 18 -22.39 12.13 -19.70
C LEU A 18 -21.08 12.67 -20.27
N THR A 19 -20.20 13.20 -19.41
CA THR A 19 -18.90 13.74 -19.83
C THR A 19 -18.01 12.63 -20.38
N VAL A 20 -18.00 11.45 -19.75
CA VAL A 20 -17.25 10.29 -20.25
C VAL A 20 -17.80 9.80 -21.58
N VAL A 21 -19.13 9.68 -21.70
CA VAL A 21 -19.79 9.27 -22.95
C VAL A 21 -19.49 10.26 -24.07
N LEU A 22 -19.64 11.57 -23.81
CA LEU A 22 -19.34 12.62 -24.78
C LEU A 22 -17.87 12.59 -25.19
N GLY A 23 -16.95 12.44 -24.23
CA GLY A 23 -15.52 12.31 -24.48
C GLY A 23 -15.18 11.11 -25.37
N ALA A 24 -15.77 9.94 -25.09
CA ALA A 24 -15.59 8.73 -25.90
C ALA A 24 -16.15 8.90 -27.33
N CYS A 25 -17.34 9.50 -27.47
CA CYS A 25 -17.95 9.80 -28.76
C CYS A 25 -17.11 10.79 -29.58
N ILE A 26 -16.58 11.84 -28.96
CA ILE A 26 -15.73 12.82 -29.66
C ILE A 26 -14.40 12.18 -30.05
N LEU A 27 -13.72 11.49 -29.13
CA LEU A 27 -12.40 10.93 -29.37
C LEU A 27 -12.43 9.84 -30.46
N ALA A 28 -13.27 8.82 -30.31
CA ALA A 28 -13.35 7.73 -31.28
C ALA A 28 -14.19 8.09 -32.52
N GLY A 29 -15.27 8.85 -32.33
CA GLY A 29 -16.18 9.23 -33.40
C GLY A 29 -15.57 10.22 -34.38
N SER A 30 -14.78 11.19 -33.92
CA SER A 30 -14.10 12.13 -34.84
C SER A 30 -13.11 11.40 -35.76
N VAL A 31 -12.28 10.53 -35.20
CA VAL A 31 -11.33 9.70 -35.95
C VAL A 31 -12.07 8.79 -36.94
N TYR A 32 -13.17 8.18 -36.51
CA TYR A 32 -14.02 7.39 -37.39
C TYR A 32 -14.61 8.20 -38.55
N LEU A 33 -15.19 9.37 -38.31
CA LEU A 33 -15.81 10.19 -39.37
C LEU A 33 -14.79 10.62 -40.42
N ILE A 34 -13.58 10.99 -40.01
CA ILE A 34 -12.49 11.34 -40.92
C ILE A 34 -12.12 10.14 -41.79
N LEU A 35 -11.91 8.96 -41.18
CA LEU A 35 -11.51 7.75 -41.91
C LEU A 35 -12.64 7.18 -42.77
N ALA A 36 -13.88 7.25 -42.32
CA ALA A 36 -15.05 6.78 -43.04
C ALA A 36 -15.29 7.57 -44.33
N THR A 37 -15.02 8.88 -44.31
CA THR A 37 -15.19 9.76 -45.48
C THR A 37 -14.13 9.49 -46.54
N ASN A 38 -12.90 9.14 -46.16
CA ASN A 38 -11.81 8.88 -47.10
C ASN A 38 -11.76 7.42 -47.60
N SER A 39 -11.96 6.45 -46.70
CA SER A 39 -11.73 5.03 -46.98
C SER A 39 -12.99 4.17 -47.00
N GLY A 40 -14.15 4.79 -46.81
CA GLY A 40 -15.44 4.13 -46.70
C GLY A 40 -15.73 3.64 -45.26
N PRO A 41 -17.03 3.51 -44.89
CA PRO A 41 -17.44 3.30 -43.51
C PRO A 41 -16.91 2.00 -42.90
N ARG A 42 -16.87 0.91 -43.67
CA ARG A 42 -16.39 -0.40 -43.16
C ARG A 42 -14.89 -0.40 -42.87
N LEU A 43 -14.08 0.17 -43.77
CA LEU A 43 -12.63 0.23 -43.55
C LEU A 43 -12.29 1.28 -42.49
N GLY A 44 -12.96 2.43 -42.52
CA GLY A 44 -12.82 3.46 -41.51
C GLY A 44 -13.09 2.92 -40.11
N PHE A 45 -14.17 2.15 -39.91
CA PHE A 45 -14.47 1.52 -38.63
C PHE A 45 -13.36 0.57 -38.17
N LEU A 46 -12.89 -0.32 -39.05
CA LEU A 46 -11.81 -1.26 -38.72
C LEU A 46 -10.53 -0.53 -38.34
N LEU A 47 -10.15 0.52 -39.06
CA LEU A 47 -8.97 1.32 -38.73
C LEU A 47 -9.13 2.03 -37.37
N THR A 48 -10.28 2.66 -37.10
CA THR A 48 -10.53 3.32 -35.82
C THR A 48 -10.51 2.33 -34.67
N LEU A 49 -11.15 1.16 -34.82
CA LEU A 49 -11.14 0.11 -33.80
C LEU A 49 -9.73 -0.43 -33.56
N THR A 50 -8.95 -0.62 -34.62
CA THR A 50 -7.53 -1.03 -34.52
C THR A 50 -6.72 0.01 -33.76
N ALA A 51 -6.87 1.29 -34.09
CA ALA A 51 -6.17 2.38 -33.42
C ALA A 51 -6.54 2.48 -31.94
N LEU A 52 -7.84 2.38 -31.61
CA LEU A 52 -8.33 2.39 -30.23
C LEU A 52 -7.81 1.19 -29.43
N ALA A 53 -7.87 -0.02 -29.99
CA ALA A 53 -7.36 -1.23 -29.34
C ALA A 53 -5.85 -1.17 -29.13
N GLY A 54 -5.09 -0.65 -30.11
CA GLY A 54 -3.65 -0.44 -29.98
C GLY A 54 -3.31 0.58 -28.90
N TRP A 55 -4.03 1.71 -28.87
CA TRP A 55 -3.88 2.72 -27.82
C TRP A 55 -4.21 2.16 -26.43
N MET A 56 -5.31 1.42 -26.28
CA MET A 56 -5.69 0.77 -25.02
C MET A 56 -4.67 -0.29 -24.57
N THR A 57 -4.04 -0.99 -25.53
CA THR A 57 -2.96 -1.93 -25.23
C THR A 57 -1.74 -1.21 -24.65
N ILE A 58 -1.33 -0.09 -25.26
CA ILE A 58 -0.22 0.74 -24.77
C ILE A 58 -0.55 1.32 -23.39
N MET A 59 -1.75 1.88 -23.21
CA MET A 59 -2.17 2.42 -21.91
C MET A 59 -2.25 1.33 -20.84
N GLY A 60 -2.83 0.17 -21.14
CA GLY A 60 -2.85 -0.97 -20.22
C GLY A 60 -1.44 -1.45 -19.83
N LEU A 61 -0.48 -1.42 -20.76
CA LEU A 61 0.91 -1.76 -20.48
C LEU A 61 1.54 -0.73 -19.53
N VAL A 62 1.39 0.57 -19.80
CA VAL A 62 1.88 1.64 -18.93
C VAL A 62 1.23 1.56 -17.54
N TRP A 63 -0.08 1.43 -17.49
CA TRP A 63 -0.86 1.33 -16.25
C TRP A 63 -0.48 0.12 -15.41
N SER A 64 -0.29 -1.05 -16.04
CA SER A 64 0.15 -2.26 -15.33
C SER A 64 1.59 -2.16 -14.82
N MET A 65 2.48 -1.49 -15.58
CA MET A 65 3.89 -1.30 -15.19
C MET A 65 4.03 -0.35 -13.98
N TYR A 66 3.35 0.79 -14.03
CA TYR A 66 3.43 1.81 -12.98
C TYR A 66 2.40 1.61 -11.85
N GLY A 67 1.37 0.78 -12.07
CA GLY A 67 0.26 0.62 -11.14
C GLY A 67 -0.53 1.90 -10.96
N ILE A 68 -0.84 2.59 -12.06
CA ILE A 68 -1.65 3.83 -12.15
C ILE A 68 -2.83 3.60 -13.10
N GLY A 69 -3.80 4.52 -13.14
CA GLY A 69 -4.97 4.40 -14.02
C GLY A 69 -6.03 3.48 -13.42
N TYR A 70 -6.45 2.44 -14.16
CA TYR A 70 -7.43 1.48 -13.66
C TYR A 70 -6.79 0.50 -12.65
N GLN A 71 -6.81 0.91 -11.40
CA GLN A 71 -6.22 0.18 -10.28
C GLN A 71 -7.22 -0.80 -9.66
N GLY A 72 -6.72 -1.95 -9.24
CA GLY A 72 -7.44 -2.87 -8.35
C GLY A 72 -7.28 -2.48 -6.89
N ARG A 73 -7.63 -3.41 -5.99
CA ARG A 73 -7.48 -3.22 -4.54
C ARG A 73 -6.02 -2.92 -4.19
N VAL A 74 -5.80 -1.86 -3.44
CA VAL A 74 -4.48 -1.48 -2.94
C VAL A 74 -4.07 -2.43 -1.82
N ALA A 75 -2.79 -2.36 -1.43
CA ALA A 75 -2.32 -3.15 -0.31
C ALA A 75 -2.85 -2.55 1.00
N GLU A 76 -3.32 -3.40 1.90
CA GLU A 76 -3.86 -3.02 3.20
C GLU A 76 -3.40 -4.03 4.27
N TRP A 77 -3.30 -3.58 5.52
CA TRP A 77 -3.09 -4.49 6.64
C TRP A 77 -4.42 -5.11 7.03
N LYS A 78 -4.45 -6.43 7.14
CA LYS A 78 -5.61 -7.18 7.64
C LYS A 78 -5.27 -7.78 8.97
N ILE A 79 -6.11 -7.51 9.96
CA ILE A 79 -5.96 -8.06 11.30
C ILE A 79 -6.35 -9.53 11.24
N GLU A 80 -5.45 -10.41 11.65
CA GLU A 80 -5.71 -11.85 11.74
C GLU A 80 -6.21 -12.21 13.14
N GLU A 81 -5.56 -11.66 14.17
CA GLU A 81 -5.92 -11.92 15.56
C GLU A 81 -5.48 -10.79 16.51
N ILE A 82 -6.05 -10.85 17.71
CA ILE A 82 -5.61 -10.06 18.86
C ILE A 82 -5.20 -11.03 19.96
N VAL A 83 -3.98 -10.88 20.46
CA VAL A 83 -3.43 -11.66 21.57
C VAL A 83 -3.31 -10.77 22.80
N TYR A 84 -3.70 -11.28 23.95
CA TYR A 84 -3.67 -10.55 25.22
C TYR A 84 -2.59 -11.14 26.13
N GLY A 85 -1.59 -10.33 26.45
CA GLY A 85 -0.44 -10.74 27.26
C GLY A 85 0.51 -11.63 26.47
N ASP A 86 0.50 -12.92 26.79
CA ASP A 86 1.44 -13.93 26.33
C ASP A 86 1.24 -14.27 24.84
N LEU A 87 2.30 -14.12 24.05
CA LEU A 87 2.30 -14.43 22.62
C LEU A 87 2.31 -15.92 22.31
N ASP A 88 2.65 -16.79 23.26
CA ASP A 88 2.55 -18.25 23.11
C ASP A 88 1.10 -18.71 22.88
N ALA A 89 0.12 -17.88 23.25
CA ALA A 89 -1.30 -18.12 22.99
C ALA A 89 -1.75 -17.76 21.57
N SER A 90 -0.85 -17.21 20.74
CA SER A 90 -1.11 -16.84 19.35
C SER A 90 -1.45 -18.08 18.50
N GLY A 91 -2.45 -17.96 17.62
CA GLY A 91 -2.74 -18.96 16.62
C GLY A 91 -1.88 -18.82 15.35
N THR A 92 -1.00 -17.82 15.30
CA THR A 92 -0.23 -17.44 14.11
C THR A 92 1.21 -17.93 14.24
N ASP A 93 1.60 -18.82 13.32
CA ASP A 93 2.90 -19.52 13.36
C ASP A 93 4.10 -18.56 13.49
N GLY A 94 4.81 -18.67 14.61
CA GLY A 94 6.07 -18.00 14.86
C GLY A 94 5.93 -16.58 15.40
N VAL A 95 4.74 -16.11 15.78
CA VAL A 95 4.57 -14.89 16.58
C VAL A 95 5.11 -15.10 17.99
N GLU A 96 5.12 -16.34 18.51
CA GLU A 96 5.72 -16.69 19.81
C GLU A 96 7.22 -16.36 19.91
N ALA A 97 7.90 -16.16 18.79
CA ALA A 97 9.32 -15.82 18.78
C ALA A 97 9.60 -14.35 19.15
N ILE A 98 8.59 -13.47 19.13
CA ILE A 98 8.78 -12.06 19.50
C ILE A 98 9.01 -11.98 21.02
N PRO A 99 10.09 -11.35 21.51
CA PRO A 99 10.39 -11.33 22.93
C PRO A 99 9.26 -10.70 23.75
N ASP A 100 8.99 -11.26 24.92
CA ASP A 100 7.94 -10.77 25.80
C ASP A 100 8.22 -9.36 26.29
N ARG A 101 7.17 -8.66 26.74
CA ARG A 101 7.32 -7.27 27.21
C ARG A 101 8.28 -7.14 28.40
N SER A 102 8.41 -8.19 29.22
CA SER A 102 9.33 -8.24 30.35
C SER A 102 10.79 -8.37 29.95
N ASP A 103 11.08 -8.90 28.76
CA ASP A 103 12.44 -9.06 28.25
C ASP A 103 12.93 -7.79 27.54
N MET A 104 12.00 -6.92 27.16
CA MET A 104 12.29 -5.60 26.62
C MET A 104 12.91 -4.69 27.69
N PRO A 105 13.80 -3.76 27.30
CA PRO A 105 14.44 -2.83 28.22
C PRO A 105 13.40 -2.06 29.04
N SER A 106 13.64 -1.97 30.35
CA SER A 106 12.83 -1.17 31.26
C SER A 106 12.98 0.32 30.98
N ALA A 107 12.04 1.12 31.48
CA ALA A 107 12.10 2.58 31.33
C ALA A 107 13.39 3.18 31.91
N GLU A 108 13.92 2.59 33.00
CA GLU A 108 15.17 3.00 33.64
C GLU A 108 16.40 2.68 32.78
N GLU A 109 16.44 1.49 32.16
CA GLU A 109 17.53 1.10 31.26
C GLU A 109 17.53 1.94 29.98
N ILE A 110 16.34 2.19 29.41
CA ILE A 110 16.16 3.13 28.30
C ILE A 110 16.67 4.51 28.69
N ARG A 111 16.36 4.99 29.90
CA ARG A 111 16.83 6.29 30.38
C ARG A 111 18.35 6.34 30.50
N ALA A 112 18.97 5.28 31.01
CA ALA A 112 20.43 5.18 31.10
C ALA A 112 21.12 5.20 29.72
N LEU A 113 20.51 4.56 28.71
CA LEU A 113 21.00 4.62 27.33
C LEU A 113 20.89 6.02 26.73
N ILE A 114 19.77 6.71 26.99
CA ILE A 114 19.59 8.10 26.56
C ILE A 114 20.67 8.96 27.20
N ASP A 115 20.86 8.89 28.52
CA ASP A 115 21.87 9.67 29.26
C ASP A 115 23.32 9.41 28.79
N GLY A 116 23.59 8.24 28.20
CA GLY A 116 24.87 7.90 27.62
C GLY A 116 25.14 8.51 26.23
N ASN A 117 24.13 9.13 25.60
CA ASN A 117 24.20 9.60 24.21
C ASN A 117 23.66 11.03 24.07
N ASP A 118 24.55 11.97 23.72
CA ASP A 118 24.21 13.39 23.56
C ASP A 118 23.09 13.64 22.53
N ALA A 119 23.00 12.84 21.47
CA ALA A 119 21.97 12.98 20.44
C ALA A 119 20.59 12.56 20.96
N LEU A 120 20.53 11.45 21.71
CA LEU A 120 19.31 10.99 22.36
C LEU A 120 18.86 11.96 23.45
N LEU A 121 19.79 12.48 24.26
CA LEU A 121 19.49 13.48 25.30
C LEU A 121 18.86 14.75 24.74
N ALA A 122 19.37 15.23 23.60
CA ALA A 122 18.83 16.41 22.95
C ALA A 122 17.38 16.22 22.48
N GLN A 123 17.03 15.01 22.05
CA GLN A 123 15.69 14.69 21.54
C GLN A 123 14.70 14.26 22.63
N PHE A 124 15.19 13.53 23.64
CA PHE A 124 14.43 12.98 24.76
C PHE A 124 14.98 13.50 26.10
N PRO A 125 14.82 14.80 26.41
CA PRO A 125 15.17 15.34 27.71
C PRO A 125 14.26 14.75 28.80
N ASP A 126 14.75 14.81 30.04
CA ASP A 126 14.03 14.34 31.25
C ASP A 126 12.84 15.25 31.59
N ASP A 127 11.78 15.12 30.80
CA ASP A 127 10.58 15.95 30.87
C ASP A 127 9.37 15.04 31.14
N PRO A 128 8.77 15.12 32.35
CA PRO A 128 7.63 14.27 32.72
C PRO A 128 6.37 14.60 31.91
N THR A 129 6.37 15.69 31.14
CA THR A 129 5.27 16.03 30.24
C THR A 129 5.37 15.32 28.90
N ARG A 130 6.45 14.60 28.60
CA ARG A 130 6.62 13.86 27.34
C ARG A 130 6.38 12.38 27.53
N ARG A 131 5.97 11.73 26.44
CA ARG A 131 5.77 10.29 26.42
C ARG A 131 7.12 9.62 26.65
N ALA A 132 7.13 8.58 27.48
CA ALA A 132 8.31 7.75 27.68
C ALA A 132 8.77 7.14 26.34
N PRO A 133 10.02 7.39 25.92
CA PRO A 133 10.54 6.86 24.67
C PRO A 133 10.61 5.33 24.71
N GLN A 134 10.34 4.70 23.57
CA GLN A 134 10.45 3.26 23.40
C GLN A 134 11.72 2.94 22.60
N VAL A 135 12.14 1.66 22.59
CA VAL A 135 13.33 1.22 21.86
C VAL A 135 13.27 1.63 20.37
N GLY A 136 12.09 1.52 19.74
CA GLY A 136 11.88 1.97 18.36
C GLY A 136 12.08 3.48 18.14
N ASP A 137 11.87 4.30 19.17
CA ASP A 137 12.14 5.74 19.12
C ASP A 137 13.65 6.01 19.13
N LEU A 138 14.41 5.29 19.96
CA LEU A 138 15.86 5.46 20.07
C LEU A 138 16.57 5.10 18.75
N ILE A 139 16.20 3.96 18.15
CA ILE A 139 16.77 3.48 16.89
C ILE A 139 16.52 4.47 15.75
N SER A 140 15.37 5.16 15.79
CA SER A 140 15.01 6.15 14.78
C SER A 140 15.86 7.41 14.85
N VAL A 141 16.37 7.74 16.03
CA VAL A 141 17.21 8.93 16.26
C VAL A 141 18.66 8.62 16.00
N ASP A 142 19.17 7.56 16.63
CA ASP A 142 20.54 7.11 16.46
C ASP A 142 20.58 5.60 16.13
N PRO A 143 20.87 5.24 14.86
CA PRO A 143 21.01 3.86 14.46
C PRO A 143 22.12 3.10 15.20
N ALA A 144 23.12 3.77 15.79
CA ALA A 144 24.18 3.11 16.54
C ALA A 144 23.67 2.45 17.84
N VAL A 145 22.51 2.88 18.34
CA VAL A 145 21.83 2.25 19.49
C VAL A 145 21.48 0.79 19.20
N ALA A 146 21.32 0.43 17.92
CA ALA A 146 21.06 -0.93 17.51
C ALA A 146 22.25 -1.89 17.77
N GLU A 147 23.47 -1.35 17.94
CA GLU A 147 24.67 -2.14 18.24
C GLU A 147 24.88 -2.37 19.74
N ASP A 148 24.09 -1.72 20.60
CA ASP A 148 24.18 -1.90 22.05
C ASP A 148 23.87 -3.36 22.43
N PRO A 149 24.68 -4.04 23.26
CA PRO A 149 24.45 -5.44 23.64
C PRO A 149 23.05 -5.71 24.22
N LEU A 150 22.47 -4.73 24.90
CA LEU A 150 21.16 -4.82 25.54
C LEU A 150 20.02 -4.83 24.49
N ILE A 151 20.21 -4.15 23.36
CA ILE A 151 19.19 -4.00 22.31
C ILE A 151 19.45 -4.96 21.14
N ALA A 152 20.70 -5.15 20.74
CA ALA A 152 21.10 -5.88 19.54
C ALA A 152 20.54 -7.30 19.48
N SER A 153 20.44 -7.98 20.63
CA SER A 153 19.89 -9.34 20.71
C SER A 153 18.36 -9.40 20.59
N LEU A 154 17.68 -8.26 20.79
CA LEU A 154 16.22 -8.14 20.75
C LEU A 154 15.73 -7.64 19.39
N LEU A 155 16.56 -6.99 18.58
CA LEU A 155 16.10 -6.38 17.32
C LEU A 155 15.65 -7.40 16.28
N ASP A 156 16.40 -8.49 16.15
CA ASP A 156 16.23 -9.48 15.10
C ASP A 156 16.08 -10.87 15.73
N VAL A 157 14.85 -11.37 15.82
CA VAL A 157 14.53 -12.65 16.46
C VAL A 157 13.69 -13.51 15.53
N ASP A 158 14.23 -14.64 15.11
CA ASP A 158 13.57 -15.61 14.21
C ASP A 158 12.92 -14.98 12.95
N GLY A 159 13.59 -13.99 12.37
CA GLY A 159 13.13 -13.25 11.18
C GLY A 159 12.09 -12.16 11.46
N TRP A 160 11.75 -11.91 12.73
CA TRP A 160 11.10 -10.68 13.16
C TRP A 160 12.12 -9.58 13.38
N HIS A 161 11.76 -8.39 12.90
CA HIS A 161 12.56 -7.19 13.01
C HIS A 161 11.76 -6.13 13.75
N LEU A 162 12.32 -5.56 14.81
CA LEU A 162 11.73 -4.40 15.49
C LEU A 162 11.79 -3.19 14.56
N LEU A 163 10.65 -2.56 14.33
CA LEU A 163 10.57 -1.36 13.50
C LEU A 163 10.82 -0.10 14.32
N GLY A 164 11.65 0.81 13.79
CA GLY A 164 11.79 2.15 14.34
C GLY A 164 10.50 2.95 14.21
N SER A 165 10.22 3.88 15.13
CA SER A 165 9.04 4.73 15.07
C SER A 165 8.99 5.66 13.86
N ALA A 166 10.15 6.02 13.29
CA ALA A 166 10.25 6.78 12.05
C ALA A 166 10.11 5.93 10.77
N ASP A 167 10.04 4.60 10.88
CA ASP A 167 9.86 3.74 9.70
C ASP A 167 8.45 3.92 9.11
N GLY A 168 8.37 4.00 7.79
CA GLY A 168 7.09 4.18 7.08
C GLY A 168 6.10 3.03 7.31
N GLN A 169 6.59 1.82 7.58
CA GLN A 169 5.75 0.67 7.89
C GLN A 169 5.13 0.76 9.28
N THR A 170 5.88 1.27 10.27
CA THR A 170 5.39 1.48 11.64
C THR A 170 4.16 2.36 11.64
N GLY A 171 4.25 3.52 10.98
CA GLY A 171 3.11 4.45 10.90
C GLY A 171 1.87 3.82 10.24
N GLU A 172 2.03 3.06 9.17
CA GLU A 172 0.92 2.40 8.47
C GLU A 172 0.30 1.28 9.32
N ALA A 173 1.13 0.43 9.94
CA ALA A 173 0.69 -0.68 10.78
C ALA A 173 -0.02 -0.17 12.04
N VAL A 174 0.56 0.82 12.73
CA VAL A 174 -0.02 1.44 13.93
C VAL A 174 -1.35 2.10 13.62
N ALA A 175 -1.46 2.83 12.50
CA ALA A 175 -2.73 3.44 12.10
C ALA A 175 -3.82 2.39 11.83
N SER A 176 -3.45 1.28 11.18
CA SER A 176 -4.38 0.18 10.89
C SER A 176 -4.82 -0.54 12.18
N ALA A 177 -3.89 -0.83 13.09
CA ALA A 177 -4.20 -1.42 14.39
C ALA A 177 -5.07 -0.49 15.23
N SER A 178 -4.74 0.80 15.28
CA SER A 178 -5.48 1.81 16.04
C SER A 178 -6.93 1.90 15.57
N ALA A 179 -7.14 2.03 14.25
CA ALA A 179 -8.49 2.08 13.67
C ALA A 179 -9.28 0.81 13.99
N TYR A 180 -8.66 -0.37 13.90
CA TYR A 180 -9.32 -1.62 14.26
C TYR A 180 -9.71 -1.68 15.74
N LEU A 181 -8.82 -1.27 16.64
CA LEU A 181 -9.06 -1.30 18.08
C LEU A 181 -10.15 -0.34 18.53
N THR A 182 -10.28 0.83 17.89
CA THR A 182 -11.29 1.85 18.23
C THR A 182 -12.61 1.66 17.48
N GLU A 183 -12.58 1.39 16.18
CA GLU A 183 -13.78 1.41 15.33
C GLU A 183 -14.43 0.03 15.19
N GLU A 184 -13.63 -1.01 14.91
CA GLU A 184 -14.17 -2.35 14.63
C GLU A 184 -14.38 -3.18 15.90
N ARG A 185 -13.37 -3.17 16.77
CA ARG A 185 -13.36 -3.97 18.00
C ARG A 185 -13.92 -3.20 19.20
N ALA A 186 -13.91 -1.87 19.16
CA ALA A 186 -14.39 -0.97 20.22
C ALA A 186 -13.82 -1.32 21.61
N LEU A 187 -12.53 -1.69 21.67
CA LEU A 187 -11.80 -1.92 22.91
C LEU A 187 -11.46 -0.61 23.62
N PHE A 188 -11.22 0.44 22.84
CA PHE A 188 -10.87 1.79 23.28
C PHE A 188 -11.82 2.78 22.61
N GLU A 189 -12.19 3.87 23.30
CA GLU A 189 -13.07 4.90 22.72
C GLU A 189 -12.31 5.76 21.70
N SER A 190 -11.02 5.95 21.94
CA SER A 190 -10.16 6.82 21.15
C SER A 190 -8.72 6.33 21.10
N SER A 191 -7.95 6.85 20.14
CA SER A 191 -6.51 6.57 20.03
C SER A 191 -5.67 7.16 21.18
N SER A 192 -6.26 7.99 22.05
CA SER A 192 -5.60 8.51 23.25
C SER A 192 -5.70 7.58 24.45
N ASP A 193 -6.54 6.55 24.40
CA ASP A 193 -6.78 5.65 25.54
C ASP A 193 -5.77 4.50 25.60
N PHE A 194 -4.84 4.43 24.64
CA PHE A 194 -3.76 3.45 24.61
C PHE A 194 -2.44 4.07 24.14
N VAL A 195 -1.33 3.50 24.61
CA VAL A 195 0.02 3.78 24.15
C VAL A 195 0.49 2.62 23.29
N VAL A 196 0.98 2.94 22.09
CA VAL A 196 1.68 1.96 21.23
C VAL A 196 3.06 1.72 21.81
N LEU A 197 3.42 0.49 22.16
CA LEU A 197 4.72 0.18 22.76
C LEU A 197 5.77 -0.07 21.68
N ASP A 198 5.51 -1.05 20.81
CA ASP A 198 6.43 -1.46 19.76
C ASP A 198 5.66 -1.94 18.51
N ALA A 199 6.40 -2.03 17.40
CA ALA A 199 5.90 -2.58 16.15
C ALA A 199 6.96 -3.51 15.56
N TRP A 200 6.55 -4.70 15.18
CA TRP A 200 7.41 -5.74 14.63
C TRP A 200 6.98 -6.06 13.21
N SER A 201 7.93 -6.46 12.38
CA SER A 201 7.66 -6.95 11.02
C SER A 201 8.41 -8.25 10.75
N ARG A 202 7.77 -9.17 10.02
CA ARG A 202 8.40 -10.39 9.54
C ARG A 202 8.03 -10.65 8.09
N GLY A 203 9.03 -10.98 7.28
CA GLY A 203 8.87 -11.33 5.88
C GLY A 203 8.77 -10.10 4.98
N GLY A 204 7.94 -10.18 3.95
CA GLY A 204 7.90 -9.15 2.91
C GLY A 204 9.07 -9.23 1.91
N LYS A 205 9.06 -8.34 0.91
CA LYS A 205 10.12 -8.31 -0.12
C LYS A 205 11.22 -7.36 0.33
N ASP A 206 12.47 -7.77 0.12
CA ASP A 206 13.66 -6.94 0.36
C ASP A 206 13.48 -5.51 -0.14
N SER A 207 13.88 -4.55 0.69
CA SER A 207 13.98 -3.16 0.30
C SER A 207 15.07 -2.99 -0.77
N ARG A 208 14.98 -1.90 -1.53
CA ARG A 208 15.93 -1.66 -2.61
C ARG A 208 17.26 -1.21 -2.03
N SER A 209 18.29 -2.05 -2.17
CA SER A 209 19.64 -1.79 -1.65
C SER A 209 20.54 -0.97 -2.59
N ASP A 210 20.19 -0.82 -3.88
CA ASP A 210 20.96 -0.04 -4.86
C ASP A 210 20.13 1.11 -5.47
N ASP A 211 20.69 2.32 -5.37
CA ASP A 211 20.11 3.56 -5.87
C ASP A 211 20.57 3.95 -7.28
N SER A 212 21.54 3.23 -7.86
CA SER A 212 22.01 3.43 -9.23
C SER A 212 20.88 3.25 -10.26
N LEU A 213 20.91 4.00 -11.37
CA LEU A 213 19.85 3.96 -12.41
C LEU A 213 19.58 2.55 -12.95
N LEU A 214 20.65 1.77 -13.13
CA LEU A 214 20.58 0.37 -13.57
C LEU A 214 20.06 -0.54 -12.45
N GLY A 215 20.46 -0.30 -11.20
CA GLY A 215 19.91 -0.97 -10.02
C GLY A 215 18.40 -0.75 -9.86
N ARG A 216 17.90 0.48 -10.07
CA ARG A 216 16.44 0.76 -10.00
C ARG A 216 15.68 0.02 -11.10
N ALA A 217 16.21 0.02 -12.32
CA ALA A 217 15.60 -0.66 -13.45
C ALA A 217 15.59 -2.18 -13.25
N GLY A 218 16.74 -2.75 -12.85
CA GLY A 218 16.87 -4.18 -12.53
C GLY A 218 15.95 -4.62 -11.39
N PHE A 219 15.87 -3.85 -10.31
CA PHE A 219 14.97 -4.13 -9.18
C PHE A 219 13.49 -4.10 -9.58
N LYS A 220 13.09 -3.15 -10.44
CA LYS A 220 11.72 -3.10 -10.99
C LYS A 220 11.41 -4.33 -11.84
N VAL A 221 12.35 -4.76 -12.70
CA VAL A 221 12.19 -5.95 -13.53
C VAL A 221 12.13 -7.22 -12.68
N LYS A 222 13.02 -7.39 -11.70
CA LYS A 222 13.01 -8.53 -10.75
C LYS A 222 11.63 -8.66 -10.09
N ARG A 223 11.08 -7.56 -9.55
CA ARG A 223 9.74 -7.58 -8.92
C ARG A 223 8.60 -7.98 -9.86
N ILE A 224 8.72 -7.72 -11.16
CA ILE A 224 7.75 -8.12 -12.19
C ILE A 224 7.93 -9.59 -12.55
N VAL A 225 9.16 -10.05 -12.75
CA VAL A 225 9.45 -11.44 -13.13
C VAL A 225 9.15 -12.42 -11.99
N THR A 226 9.31 -12.01 -10.73
CA THR A 226 8.93 -12.81 -9.55
C THR A 226 7.42 -12.72 -9.25
N TRP A 227 6.63 -11.97 -10.03
CA TRP A 227 5.18 -11.85 -9.82
C TRP A 227 4.39 -13.17 -9.84
N PRO A 228 4.72 -14.18 -10.69
CA PRO A 228 3.98 -15.44 -10.73
C PRO A 228 4.49 -16.52 -9.76
N LEU A 229 5.60 -16.30 -9.03
CA LEU A 229 6.25 -17.33 -8.18
C LEU A 229 5.82 -17.29 -6.70
N GLY A 230 4.78 -16.52 -6.37
CA GLY A 230 4.35 -16.29 -4.99
C GLY A 230 4.96 -15.02 -4.39
N HIS A 231 4.35 -14.52 -3.33
CA HIS A 231 4.84 -13.40 -2.54
C HIS A 231 5.11 -13.90 -1.14
N PRO A 232 6.28 -13.58 -0.53
CA PRO A 232 6.48 -13.89 0.88
C PRO A 232 5.38 -13.16 1.67
N THR A 233 4.72 -13.89 2.55
CA THR A 233 3.77 -13.29 3.49
C THR A 233 4.52 -12.28 4.34
N HIS A 234 3.85 -11.17 4.63
CA HIS A 234 4.43 -10.10 5.42
C HIS A 234 3.50 -9.90 6.60
N HIS A 235 3.98 -10.22 7.79
CA HIS A 235 3.25 -10.03 9.02
C HIS A 235 3.80 -8.82 9.74
N ALA A 236 2.94 -8.12 10.46
CA ALA A 236 3.34 -7.14 11.44
C ALA A 236 2.60 -7.41 12.75
N VAL A 237 3.22 -7.05 13.86
CA VAL A 237 2.61 -7.10 15.18
C VAL A 237 2.76 -5.73 15.80
N VAL A 238 1.66 -5.14 16.25
CA VAL A 238 1.68 -3.86 16.97
C VAL A 238 1.19 -4.12 18.39
N ARG A 239 2.03 -3.82 19.37
CA ARG A 239 1.67 -3.93 20.79
C ARG A 239 1.15 -2.60 21.29
N VAL A 240 0.03 -2.64 21.98
CA VAL A 240 -0.55 -1.49 22.66
C VAL A 240 -0.88 -1.82 24.10
N GLN A 241 -0.89 -0.82 24.96
CA GLN A 241 -1.31 -0.95 26.35
C GLN A 241 -2.23 0.21 26.71
N ALA A 242 -3.25 -0.07 27.53
CA ALA A 242 -4.19 0.96 27.96
C ALA A 242 -3.46 2.08 28.73
N VAL A 243 -3.98 3.29 28.63
CA VAL A 243 -3.49 4.47 29.36
C VAL A 243 -4.11 4.54 30.74
N VAL A 244 -3.33 4.98 31.73
CA VAL A 244 -3.86 5.28 33.07
C VAL A 244 -4.91 6.39 32.95
N PRO A 245 -6.18 6.16 33.35
CA PRO A 245 -7.24 7.15 33.21
C PRO A 245 -6.86 8.46 33.92
N THR A 246 -6.70 9.54 33.15
CA THR A 246 -6.38 10.86 33.68
C THR A 246 -7.48 11.82 33.28
N GLU A 247 -8.10 12.48 34.25
CA GLU A 247 -9.11 13.50 33.97
C GLU A 247 -8.45 14.72 33.30
N SER A 248 -8.92 15.06 32.10
CA SER A 248 -8.51 16.29 31.43
C SER A 248 -9.16 17.49 32.13
N VAL A 249 -8.35 18.37 32.73
CA VAL A 249 -8.84 19.63 33.28
C VAL A 249 -9.19 20.58 32.13
N ASP A 250 -10.41 21.11 32.13
CA ASP A 250 -10.90 22.04 31.11
C ASP A 250 -9.95 23.26 30.97
N GLY A 251 -9.47 23.50 29.75
CA GLY A 251 -8.53 24.57 29.42
C GLY A 251 -7.03 24.27 29.59
N ALA A 252 -6.65 23.11 30.12
CA ALA A 252 -5.26 22.64 30.13
C ALA A 252 -4.93 21.77 28.89
N PRO A 253 -3.67 21.72 28.43
CA PRO A 253 -3.28 20.73 27.42
C PRO A 253 -3.59 19.32 27.93
N PRO A 254 -4.03 18.39 27.06
CA PRO A 254 -4.29 17.01 27.45
C PRO A 254 -3.07 16.42 28.15
N PRO A 255 -3.25 15.71 29.28
CA PRO A 255 -2.14 15.05 29.95
C PRO A 255 -1.55 14.00 29.01
N THR A 256 -0.24 13.87 29.05
CA THR A 256 0.46 12.92 28.19
C THR A 256 0.11 11.49 28.61
N PRO A 257 -0.26 10.64 27.64
CA PRO A 257 -0.68 9.27 27.95
C PRO A 257 0.48 8.45 28.50
N VAL A 258 0.29 7.87 29.68
CA VAL A 258 1.22 6.95 30.34
C VAL A 258 0.58 5.56 30.34
N ALA A 259 1.34 4.55 29.92
CA ALA A 259 0.86 3.17 29.87
C ALA A 259 0.57 2.64 31.29
N ASP A 260 -0.57 1.98 31.45
CA ASP A 260 -0.98 1.32 32.69
C ASP A 260 -0.37 -0.09 32.75
N GLU A 261 0.69 -0.25 33.56
CA GLU A 261 1.38 -1.53 33.76
C GLU A 261 0.49 -2.63 34.36
N THR A 262 -0.66 -2.28 34.95
CA THR A 262 -1.60 -3.26 35.51
C THR A 262 -2.48 -3.92 34.46
N GLN A 263 -2.59 -3.31 33.28
CA GLN A 263 -3.40 -3.80 32.17
C GLN A 263 -2.57 -4.71 31.26
N PRO A 264 -3.17 -5.77 30.69
CA PRO A 264 -2.46 -6.65 29.77
C PRO A 264 -2.05 -5.91 28.51
N VAL A 265 -0.87 -6.25 27.99
CA VAL A 265 -0.42 -5.79 26.67
C VAL A 265 -1.29 -6.46 25.61
N VAL A 266 -1.85 -5.67 24.72
CA VAL A 266 -2.68 -6.13 23.61
C VAL A 266 -1.84 -6.12 22.34
N SER A 267 -1.58 -7.31 21.79
CA SER A 267 -0.81 -7.50 20.57
C SER A 267 -1.76 -7.70 19.40
N VAL A 268 -1.74 -6.78 18.43
CA VAL A 268 -2.53 -6.89 17.20
C VAL A 268 -1.66 -7.50 16.11
N VAL A 269 -1.97 -8.73 15.73
CA VAL A 269 -1.28 -9.46 14.67
C VAL A 269 -1.99 -9.19 13.36
N MET A 270 -1.23 -8.75 12.36
CA MET A 270 -1.76 -8.38 11.05
C MET A 270 -0.93 -9.00 9.92
N VAL A 271 -1.61 -9.34 8.84
CA VAL A 271 -1.00 -9.78 7.58
C VAL A 271 -1.18 -8.71 6.52
N ARG A 272 -0.15 -8.51 5.70
CA ARG A 272 -0.19 -7.59 4.57
C ARG A 272 -0.94 -8.24 3.41
N ASP A 273 -2.17 -7.81 3.18
CA ASP A 273 -2.87 -8.14 1.94
C ASP A 273 -2.33 -7.23 0.83
N LEU A 274 -1.63 -7.82 -0.14
CA LEU A 274 -1.01 -7.07 -1.24
C LEU A 274 -2.02 -6.56 -2.28
N GLY A 275 -3.27 -7.04 -2.21
CA GLY A 275 -4.33 -6.69 -3.13
C GLY A 275 -4.03 -7.06 -4.59
N THR A 276 -4.78 -6.45 -5.49
CA THR A 276 -4.71 -6.70 -6.94
C THR A 276 -4.46 -5.42 -7.71
N ARG A 277 -3.68 -4.48 -7.14
CA ARG A 277 -3.46 -3.12 -7.67
C ARG A 277 -3.23 -3.05 -9.18
N ARG A 278 -2.47 -4.01 -9.75
CA ARG A 278 -2.12 -4.05 -11.19
C ARG A 278 -2.99 -5.00 -12.03
N GLY A 279 -3.81 -5.83 -11.40
CA GLY A 279 -4.61 -6.85 -12.05
C GLY A 279 -5.54 -6.28 -13.12
N PRO A 280 -6.41 -5.30 -12.79
CA PRO A 280 -7.36 -4.76 -13.76
C PRO A 280 -6.69 -4.14 -14.98
N ALA A 281 -5.63 -3.34 -14.80
CA ALA A 281 -4.86 -2.77 -15.90
C ALA A 281 -4.23 -3.85 -16.82
N PHE A 282 -3.73 -4.94 -16.24
CA PHE A 282 -3.17 -6.06 -17.01
C PHE A 282 -4.25 -6.78 -17.83
N PHE A 283 -5.42 -7.05 -17.25
CA PHE A 283 -6.53 -7.66 -18.00
C PHE A 283 -7.02 -6.77 -19.14
N THR A 284 -7.11 -5.46 -18.92
CA THR A 284 -7.44 -4.50 -19.98
C THR A 284 -6.40 -4.50 -21.09
N MET A 285 -5.10 -4.55 -20.75
CA MET A 285 -4.02 -4.68 -21.74
C MET A 285 -4.18 -5.97 -22.55
N ALA A 286 -4.35 -7.12 -21.89
CA ALA A 286 -4.46 -8.42 -22.55
C ALA A 286 -5.67 -8.49 -23.47
N ALA A 287 -6.85 -8.06 -23.00
CA ALA A 287 -8.07 -8.03 -23.80
C ALA A 287 -7.92 -7.11 -25.02
N SER A 288 -7.36 -5.91 -24.82
CA SER A 288 -7.13 -4.95 -25.91
C SER A 288 -6.11 -5.46 -26.93
N ALA A 289 -5.06 -6.16 -26.46
CA ALA A 289 -4.03 -6.75 -27.33
C ALA A 289 -4.61 -7.85 -28.22
N VAL A 290 -5.53 -8.67 -27.70
CA VAL A 290 -6.25 -9.68 -28.48
C VAL A 290 -7.11 -9.02 -29.57
N VAL A 291 -7.88 -7.99 -29.22
CA VAL A 291 -8.70 -7.24 -30.19
C VAL A 291 -7.82 -6.58 -31.25
N PHE A 292 -6.71 -5.97 -30.83
CA PHE A 292 -5.74 -5.34 -31.72
C PHE A 292 -5.16 -6.36 -32.72
N ALA A 293 -4.72 -7.53 -32.23
CA ALA A 293 -4.17 -8.59 -33.08
C ALA A 293 -5.18 -9.11 -34.10
N ILE A 294 -6.45 -9.30 -33.70
CA ILE A 294 -7.54 -9.70 -34.59
C ILE A 294 -7.74 -8.65 -35.69
N CYS A 295 -7.78 -7.37 -35.33
CA CYS A 295 -8.00 -6.29 -36.29
C CYS A 295 -6.81 -6.12 -37.25
N CYS A 296 -5.57 -6.18 -36.75
CA CYS A 296 -4.36 -6.17 -37.59
C CYS A 296 -4.34 -7.35 -38.57
N ASN A 297 -4.70 -8.55 -38.14
CA ASN A 297 -4.82 -9.70 -39.03
C ASN A 297 -5.92 -9.51 -40.09
N SER A 298 -7.07 -8.92 -39.72
CA SER A 298 -8.13 -8.58 -40.68
C SER A 298 -7.67 -7.57 -41.74
N LEU A 299 -6.95 -6.52 -41.33
CA LEU A 299 -6.38 -5.52 -42.25
C LEU A 299 -5.33 -6.15 -43.17
N HIS A 300 -4.42 -6.96 -42.62
CA HIS A 300 -3.39 -7.66 -43.39
C HIS A 300 -3.99 -8.59 -44.45
N ARG A 301 -5.04 -9.35 -44.10
CA ARG A 301 -5.76 -10.19 -45.07
C ARG A 301 -6.37 -9.36 -46.18
N ARG A 302 -6.95 -8.20 -45.86
CA ARG A 302 -7.51 -7.28 -46.85
C ARG A 302 -6.45 -6.73 -47.79
N ASP A 303 -5.31 -6.30 -47.26
CA ASP A 303 -4.21 -5.75 -48.07
C ASP A 303 -3.69 -6.78 -49.07
N LYS A 304 -3.59 -8.06 -48.67
CA LYS A 304 -3.26 -9.16 -49.58
C LYS A 304 -4.28 -9.33 -50.70
N LEU A 305 -5.58 -9.24 -50.41
CA LEU A 305 -6.63 -9.36 -51.42
C LEU A 305 -6.58 -8.19 -52.41
N VAL A 306 -6.36 -6.96 -51.93
CA VAL A 306 -6.24 -5.78 -52.80
C VAL A 306 -4.99 -5.86 -53.66
N ALA A 307 -3.85 -6.32 -53.12
CA ALA A 307 -2.63 -6.53 -53.88
C ALA A 307 -2.82 -7.59 -54.98
N ALA A 308 -3.50 -8.70 -54.66
CA ALA A 308 -3.80 -9.75 -55.62
C ALA A 308 -4.74 -9.26 -56.74
N ALA A 309 -5.77 -8.47 -56.42
CA ALA A 309 -6.66 -7.88 -57.42
C ALA A 309 -5.91 -6.94 -58.37
N ARG A 310 -5.06 -6.05 -57.82
CA ARG A 310 -4.22 -5.15 -58.64
C ARG A 310 -3.24 -5.90 -59.53
N ALA A 311 -2.68 -7.01 -59.06
CA ALA A 311 -1.78 -7.85 -59.85
C ALA A 311 -2.49 -8.67 -60.94
N ALA A 312 -3.82 -8.85 -60.85
CA ALA A 312 -4.62 -9.51 -61.89
C ALA A 312 -5.12 -8.52 -62.96
N GLU A 313 -5.17 -7.22 -62.64
CA GLU A 313 -5.59 -6.15 -63.55
C GLU A 313 -4.44 -5.57 -64.40
N GLY A 314 -3.18 -5.82 -64.03
CA GLY A 314 -1.97 -5.41 -64.76
C GLY A 314 -1.31 -6.56 -65.49
#